data_AF-A0A8H7DHL9-F1
#
_entry.id   AF-A0A8H7DHL9-F1
#
_cell.length_a   1.000
_cell.length_b   1.000
_cell.length_c   1.000
_cell.angle_alpha   90.00
_cell.angle_beta   90.00
_cell.angle_gamma   90.00
#
_symmetry.space_group_name_H-M   'P 1'
#
loop_
_entity.id
_entity.type
_entity.pdbx_description
1 polymer ?
#
loop_
_entity_poly.entity_id
_entity_poly.type
_entity_poly.pdbx_seq_one_letter_code
_entity_poly.pdbx_strand_id
1 'polypeptide(L)'
;MNTLWNVTPESLVTWVGVLDVDGSRDSPEARSASLKAQLGILQSKPMAFQMKIYSEVAAKYLPSLVDLFRQRPEALGSVTTLMNVLTTTPYFIRFLRSPAGAGLAALQAKRVASSDKEISAMNADEVGEVGQWLWTLLLLQGVQDVAEEDKTILLQNLPIWGRKFPGRLASDTTGRCQALLNDDPSVLFYSAQILPPLSLHFSAMRPMMQGMKIMLESKLDKCGGPGCTRKVQVDGSDLSQCGRCKSAVYCGVAHQKAAWAAHKPNCFAPAF
;
A
#
# COMPACT_ATOMS: atom_id res chain seq x y z
N MET A 1 0.59 -11.63 -30.25
CA MET A 1 -0.36 -10.55 -29.92
C MET A 1 0.30 -9.63 -28.93
N ASN A 2 0.25 -8.31 -29.15
CA ASN A 2 1.00 -7.32 -28.36
C ASN A 2 0.52 -7.31 -26.90
N THR A 3 1.30 -7.91 -26.00
CA THR A 3 0.99 -8.16 -24.58
C THR A 3 0.73 -6.88 -23.80
N LEU A 4 1.09 -5.72 -24.32
CA LEU A 4 0.86 -4.41 -23.71
C LEU A 4 -0.63 -4.08 -23.52
N TRP A 5 -1.50 -4.50 -24.46
CA TRP A 5 -2.91 -4.06 -24.48
C TRP A 5 -3.87 -4.98 -23.72
N ASN A 6 -3.46 -6.22 -23.46
CA ASN A 6 -4.26 -7.19 -22.71
C ASN A 6 -3.77 -7.27 -21.27
N VAL A 7 -4.29 -6.39 -20.41
CA VAL A 7 -3.89 -6.34 -19.00
C VAL A 7 -4.54 -7.51 -18.25
N THR A 8 -3.71 -8.44 -17.78
CA THR A 8 -4.10 -9.57 -16.94
C THR A 8 -3.29 -9.56 -15.64
N PRO A 9 -3.68 -10.35 -14.62
CA PRO A 9 -2.86 -10.50 -13.42
C PRO A 9 -1.43 -10.95 -13.76
N GLU A 10 -1.30 -11.94 -14.64
CA GLU A 10 -0.03 -12.50 -15.10
C GLU A 10 0.82 -11.47 -15.85
N SER A 11 0.21 -10.64 -16.70
CA SER A 11 0.94 -9.61 -17.44
C SER A 11 1.54 -8.54 -16.52
N LEU A 12 0.83 -8.14 -15.46
CA LEU A 12 1.33 -7.15 -14.50
C LEU A 12 2.53 -7.70 -13.71
N VAL A 13 2.44 -8.94 -13.22
CA VAL A 13 3.50 -9.53 -12.41
C VAL A 13 4.73 -9.95 -13.24
N THR A 14 4.54 -10.14 -14.54
CA THR A 14 5.62 -10.32 -15.51
C THR A 14 6.52 -9.08 -15.58
N TRP A 15 5.94 -7.88 -15.68
CA TRP A 15 6.71 -6.63 -15.79
C TRP A 15 7.51 -6.27 -14.54
N VAL A 16 7.18 -6.88 -13.40
CA VAL A 16 7.98 -6.74 -12.18
C VAL A 16 8.94 -7.90 -11.96
N GLY A 17 8.93 -8.93 -12.81
CA GLY A 17 9.85 -10.07 -12.77
C GLY A 17 9.46 -11.18 -11.79
N VAL A 18 8.17 -11.36 -11.49
CA VAL A 18 7.67 -12.55 -10.76
C VAL A 18 7.54 -13.75 -11.70
N LEU A 19 7.10 -13.50 -12.93
CA LEU A 19 7.02 -14.52 -13.98
C LEU A 19 8.08 -14.19 -15.03
N ASP A 20 8.85 -15.20 -15.42
CA ASP A 20 9.77 -15.08 -16.54
C ASP A 20 8.99 -15.10 -17.85
N VAL A 21 9.30 -14.15 -18.73
CA VAL A 21 9.02 -14.30 -20.17
C VAL A 21 10.31 -14.74 -20.80
N ASP A 22 10.28 -15.91 -21.44
CA ASP A 22 11.41 -16.51 -22.15
C ASP A 22 12.25 -15.44 -22.88
N GLY A 23 13.43 -15.13 -22.33
CA GLY A 23 14.45 -14.33 -22.99
C GLY A 23 14.22 -12.82 -23.11
N SER A 24 13.32 -12.20 -22.33
CA SER A 24 13.19 -10.73 -22.39
C SER A 24 14.49 -10.06 -21.92
N ARG A 25 15.17 -9.37 -22.85
CA ARG A 25 16.38 -8.57 -22.59
C ARG A 25 16.05 -7.14 -22.14
N ASP A 26 14.81 -6.91 -21.70
CA ASP A 26 14.32 -5.58 -21.40
C ASP A 26 15.01 -5.01 -20.16
N SER A 27 15.51 -3.78 -20.31
CA SER A 27 16.11 -3.06 -19.19
C SER A 27 15.08 -2.84 -18.07
N PRO A 28 15.51 -2.65 -16.81
CA PRO A 28 14.62 -2.31 -15.71
C PRO A 28 13.69 -1.11 -16.02
N GLU A 29 14.20 -0.12 -16.75
CA GLU A 29 13.46 1.07 -17.16
C GLU A 29 12.37 0.74 -18.16
N ALA A 30 12.66 -0.09 -19.17
CA ALA A 30 11.68 -0.54 -20.16
C ALA A 30 10.55 -1.35 -19.51
N ARG A 31 10.89 -2.20 -18.54
CA ARG A 31 9.91 -2.96 -17.74
C ARG A 31 9.03 -2.05 -16.89
N SER A 32 9.63 -1.05 -16.24
CA SER A 32 8.91 -0.04 -15.46
C SER A 32 7.93 0.77 -16.33
N ALA A 33 8.38 1.22 -17.51
CA ALA A 33 7.54 1.94 -18.45
C ALA A 33 6.35 1.09 -18.94
N SER A 34 6.60 -0.19 -19.25
CA SER A 34 5.56 -1.13 -19.69
C SER A 34 4.53 -1.42 -18.60
N LEU A 35 4.98 -1.59 -17.34
CA LEU A 35 4.08 -1.71 -16.20
C LEU A 35 3.20 -0.46 -16.07
N LYS A 36 3.79 0.75 -16.08
CA LYS A 36 3.05 2.01 -15.96
C LYS A 36 2.02 2.17 -17.08
N ALA A 37 2.35 1.78 -18.31
CA ALA A 37 1.41 1.77 -19.42
C ALA A 37 0.23 0.81 -19.17
N GLN A 38 0.48 -0.41 -18.70
CA GLN A 38 -0.60 -1.35 -18.36
C GLN A 38 -1.46 -0.87 -17.19
N LEU A 39 -0.86 -0.28 -16.17
CA LEU A 39 -1.60 0.31 -15.06
C LEU A 39 -2.46 1.48 -15.52
N GLY A 40 -1.96 2.35 -16.41
CA GLY A 40 -2.76 3.42 -17.01
C GLY A 40 -3.96 2.88 -17.79
N ILE A 41 -3.77 1.82 -18.59
CA ILE A 41 -4.87 1.15 -19.30
C ILE A 41 -5.88 0.59 -18.30
N LEU A 42 -5.43 -0.10 -17.26
CA LEU A 42 -6.29 -0.71 -16.25
C LEU A 42 -7.08 0.35 -15.47
N GLN A 43 -6.43 1.43 -15.05
CA GLN A 43 -7.04 2.52 -14.30
C GLN A 43 -8.09 3.29 -15.11
N SER A 44 -8.04 3.21 -16.45
CA SER A 44 -9.11 3.74 -17.32
C SER A 44 -10.39 2.88 -17.34
N LYS A 45 -10.35 1.64 -16.82
CA LYS A 45 -11.50 0.71 -16.80
C LYS A 45 -12.42 0.97 -15.61
N PRO A 46 -13.69 0.47 -15.62
CA PRO A 46 -14.56 0.56 -14.45
C PRO A 46 -13.93 -0.04 -13.19
N MET A 47 -14.17 0.57 -12.02
CA MET A 47 -13.58 0.16 -10.74
C MET A 47 -13.79 -1.34 -10.42
N ALA A 48 -14.95 -1.90 -10.77
CA ALA A 48 -15.21 -3.33 -10.57
C ALA A 48 -14.26 -4.24 -11.38
N PHE A 49 -13.87 -3.80 -12.58
CA PHE A 49 -12.89 -4.51 -13.40
C PHE A 49 -11.48 -4.39 -12.83
N GLN A 50 -11.10 -3.17 -12.41
CA GLN A 50 -9.81 -2.92 -11.75
C GLN A 50 -9.64 -3.80 -10.50
N MET A 51 -10.63 -3.77 -9.61
CA MET A 51 -10.60 -4.51 -8.34
C MET A 51 -10.54 -6.01 -8.53
N LYS A 52 -11.13 -6.56 -9.60
CA LYS A 52 -10.97 -7.98 -9.95
C LYS A 52 -9.51 -8.31 -10.21
N ILE A 53 -8.84 -7.54 -11.09
CA ILE A 53 -7.43 -7.76 -11.45
C ILE A 53 -6.53 -7.55 -10.23
N TYR A 54 -6.67 -6.44 -9.50
CA TYR A 54 -5.86 -6.18 -8.31
C TYR A 54 -6.06 -7.25 -7.23
N SER A 55 -7.29 -7.69 -6.99
CA SER A 55 -7.57 -8.75 -6.03
C SER A 55 -6.93 -10.08 -6.42
N GLU A 56 -6.95 -10.42 -7.71
CA GLU A 56 -6.33 -11.64 -8.21
C GLU A 56 -4.80 -11.59 -8.11
N VAL A 57 -4.19 -10.46 -8.50
CA VAL A 57 -2.75 -10.23 -8.34
C VAL A 57 -2.36 -10.37 -6.86
N ALA A 58 -3.09 -9.66 -5.99
CA ALA A 58 -2.78 -9.65 -4.57
C ALA A 58 -2.94 -11.04 -3.92
N ALA A 59 -3.99 -11.77 -4.27
CA ALA A 59 -4.21 -13.12 -3.74
C ALA A 59 -3.10 -14.10 -4.17
N LYS A 60 -2.70 -14.07 -5.45
CA LYS A 60 -1.78 -15.07 -6.02
C LYS A 60 -0.31 -14.74 -5.82
N TYR A 61 0.08 -13.47 -5.83
CA TYR A 61 1.49 -13.09 -6.02
C TYR A 61 2.09 -12.21 -4.92
N LEU A 62 1.36 -11.83 -3.87
CA LEU A 62 1.93 -11.01 -2.79
C LEU A 62 3.20 -11.59 -2.16
N PRO A 63 3.31 -12.90 -1.86
CA PRO A 63 4.55 -13.47 -1.34
C PRO A 63 5.75 -13.18 -2.26
N SER A 64 5.63 -13.52 -3.56
CA SER A 64 6.71 -13.31 -4.53
C SER A 64 7.02 -11.83 -4.78
N LEU A 65 6.01 -10.95 -4.78
CA LEU A 65 6.21 -9.50 -4.88
C LEU A 65 7.01 -8.97 -3.70
N VAL A 66 6.73 -9.48 -2.50
CA VAL A 66 7.40 -9.07 -1.27
C VAL A 66 8.83 -9.60 -1.21
N ASP A 67 9.06 -10.82 -1.69
CA ASP A 67 10.42 -11.36 -1.84
C ASP A 67 11.26 -10.49 -2.79
N LEU A 68 10.70 -10.14 -3.95
CA LEU A 68 11.37 -9.22 -4.89
C LEU A 68 11.57 -7.84 -4.27
N PHE A 69 10.56 -7.31 -3.57
CA PHE A 69 10.67 -6.02 -2.89
C PHE A 69 11.80 -6.05 -1.87
N ARG A 70 11.95 -7.13 -1.09
CA ARG A 70 13.04 -7.27 -0.10
C ARG A 70 14.43 -7.35 -0.74
N GLN A 71 14.55 -8.00 -1.89
CA GLN A 71 15.82 -8.15 -2.60
C GLN A 71 16.30 -6.88 -3.32
N ARG A 72 15.38 -5.98 -3.67
CA ARG A 72 15.66 -4.79 -4.48
C ARG A 72 15.88 -3.54 -3.64
N PRO A 73 17.01 -2.83 -3.76
CA PRO A 73 17.35 -1.74 -2.83
C PRO A 73 16.60 -0.43 -3.11
N GLU A 74 16.00 -0.27 -4.28
CA GLU A 74 15.40 1.01 -4.68
C GLU A 74 14.22 1.46 -3.81
N ALA A 75 14.14 2.75 -3.54
CA ALA A 75 12.98 3.36 -2.87
C ALA A 75 11.74 3.38 -3.79
N LEU A 76 11.95 3.53 -5.10
CA LEU A 76 10.94 3.47 -6.13
C LEU A 76 11.39 2.56 -7.26
N GLY A 77 10.59 1.55 -7.56
CA GLY A 77 10.80 0.62 -8.66
C GLY A 77 9.50 -0.04 -9.07
N SER A 78 9.53 -0.86 -10.12
CA SER A 78 8.32 -1.47 -10.68
C SER A 78 7.55 -2.33 -9.66
N VAL A 79 8.26 -3.00 -8.75
CA VAL A 79 7.65 -3.77 -7.66
C VAL A 79 6.88 -2.85 -6.71
N THR A 80 7.50 -1.75 -6.27
CA THR A 80 6.86 -0.73 -5.44
C THR A 80 5.63 -0.15 -6.13
N THR A 81 5.74 0.21 -7.41
CA THR A 81 4.62 0.72 -8.22
C THR A 81 3.44 -0.25 -8.24
N LEU A 82 3.69 -1.53 -8.53
CA LEU A 82 2.64 -2.53 -8.55
C LEU A 82 2.04 -2.74 -7.15
N MET A 83 2.86 -2.88 -6.12
CA MET A 83 2.37 -3.07 -4.75
C MET A 83 1.52 -1.89 -4.26
N ASN A 84 1.85 -0.67 -4.66
CA ASN A 84 1.13 0.54 -4.26
C ASN A 84 -0.34 0.51 -4.74
N VAL A 85 -0.64 -0.03 -5.93
CA VAL A 85 -2.03 -0.17 -6.41
C VAL A 85 -2.80 -1.31 -5.74
N LEU A 86 -2.11 -2.28 -5.13
CA LEU A 86 -2.72 -3.41 -4.43
C LEU A 86 -3.16 -3.07 -2.99
N THR A 87 -2.72 -1.93 -2.46
CA THR A 87 -2.93 -1.52 -1.06
C THR A 87 -4.39 -1.45 -0.61
N THR A 88 -5.31 -1.24 -1.55
CA THR A 88 -6.75 -1.13 -1.28
C THR A 88 -7.48 -2.48 -1.27
N THR A 89 -6.77 -3.57 -1.59
CA THR A 89 -7.31 -4.93 -1.59
C THR A 89 -7.32 -5.52 -0.18
N PRO A 90 -8.35 -6.29 0.20
CA PRO A 90 -8.35 -7.02 1.47
C PRO A 90 -7.16 -7.98 1.63
N TYR A 91 -6.69 -8.56 0.51
CA TYR A 91 -5.55 -9.48 0.50
C TYR A 91 -4.28 -8.80 0.97
N PHE A 92 -4.00 -7.58 0.50
CA PHE A 92 -2.82 -6.83 0.93
C PHE A 92 -2.85 -6.54 2.43
N ILE A 93 -4.00 -6.06 2.95
CA ILE A 93 -4.15 -5.80 4.39
C ILE A 93 -3.98 -7.08 5.21
N ARG A 94 -4.58 -8.20 4.78
CA ARG A 94 -4.44 -9.51 5.45
C ARG A 94 -2.99 -9.99 5.40
N PHE A 95 -2.31 -9.82 4.27
CA PHE A 95 -0.91 -10.20 4.09
C PHE A 95 0.01 -9.42 5.02
N LEU A 96 -0.18 -8.10 5.15
CA LEU A 96 0.62 -7.26 6.05
C LEU A 96 0.48 -7.64 7.53
N ARG A 97 -0.64 -8.25 7.93
CA ARG A 97 -0.85 -8.80 9.28
C ARG A 97 -0.19 -10.17 9.49
N SER A 98 0.34 -10.79 8.44
CA SER A 98 1.05 -12.07 8.50
C SER A 98 2.55 -11.87 8.77
N PRO A 99 3.26 -12.90 9.29
CA PRO A 99 4.72 -12.84 9.44
C PRO A 99 5.47 -12.54 8.13
N ALA A 100 4.97 -13.04 6.99
CA ALA A 100 5.58 -12.79 5.67
C ALA A 100 5.50 -11.32 5.25
N GLY A 101 4.47 -10.60 5.71
CA GLY A 101 4.29 -9.18 5.43
C GLY A 101 4.98 -8.25 6.43
N ALA A 102 5.55 -8.73 7.52
CA ALA A 102 6.14 -7.91 8.56
C ALA A 102 7.40 -7.13 8.08
N GLY A 103 7.66 -5.99 8.72
CA GLY A 103 8.90 -5.21 8.55
C GLY A 103 9.02 -4.39 7.26
N LEU A 104 7.97 -4.32 6.44
CA LEU A 104 8.02 -3.57 5.18
C LEU A 104 8.08 -2.05 5.41
N ALA A 105 7.41 -1.54 6.44
CA ALA A 105 7.48 -0.12 6.81
C ALA A 105 8.90 0.32 7.15
N ALA A 106 9.58 -0.40 8.05
CA ALA A 106 10.96 -0.15 8.43
C ALA A 106 11.91 -0.23 7.22
N LEU A 107 11.74 -1.26 6.39
CA LEU A 107 12.54 -1.45 5.19
C LEU A 107 12.37 -0.30 4.19
N GLN A 108 11.13 0.12 3.91
CA GLN A 108 10.88 1.24 3.00
C GLN A 108 11.39 2.56 3.57
N ALA A 109 11.19 2.81 4.87
CA ALA A 109 11.70 4.01 5.53
C ALA A 109 13.21 4.14 5.37
N LYS A 110 13.96 3.05 5.61
CA LYS A 110 15.41 3.00 5.39
C LYS A 110 15.82 3.32 3.96
N ARG A 111 15.11 2.78 2.97
CA ARG A 111 15.39 3.06 1.55
C ARG A 111 15.16 4.51 1.19
N VAL A 112 14.04 5.07 1.64
CA VAL A 112 13.70 6.48 1.40
C VAL A 112 14.71 7.41 2.07
N ALA A 113 15.15 7.09 3.30
CA ALA A 113 16.20 7.83 4.00
C ALA A 113 17.55 7.76 3.25
N SER A 114 17.90 6.58 2.73
CA SER A 114 19.16 6.34 2.02
C SER A 114 19.20 6.92 0.60
N SER A 115 18.03 7.14 -0.02
CA SER A 115 17.88 7.65 -1.41
C SER A 115 17.61 9.16 -1.48
N ASP A 116 18.00 9.96 -0.48
CA ASP A 116 17.67 11.39 -0.43
C ASP A 116 18.05 12.17 -1.71
N LYS A 117 19.29 12.00 -2.18
CA LYS A 117 19.78 12.70 -3.39
C LYS A 117 19.00 12.30 -4.63
N GLU A 118 18.64 11.02 -4.74
CA GLU A 118 17.87 10.47 -5.85
C GLU A 118 16.45 11.02 -5.84
N ILE A 119 15.76 10.94 -4.70
CA ILE A 119 14.39 11.45 -4.53
C ILE A 119 14.32 12.96 -4.73
N SER A 120 15.34 13.69 -4.28
CA SER A 120 15.43 15.14 -4.52
C SER A 120 15.54 15.50 -6.00
N ALA A 121 16.03 14.60 -6.85
CA ALA A 121 16.09 14.77 -8.30
C ALA A 121 14.81 14.30 -9.04
N MET A 122 13.94 13.53 -8.38
CA MET A 122 12.68 13.03 -8.95
C MET A 122 11.67 14.14 -9.25
N ASN A 123 10.73 13.82 -10.15
CA ASN A 123 9.57 14.68 -10.45
C ASN A 123 8.45 14.53 -9.40
N ALA A 124 7.41 15.36 -9.51
CA ALA A 124 6.32 15.40 -8.53
C ALA A 124 5.53 14.08 -8.43
N ASP A 125 5.36 13.35 -9.53
CA ASP A 125 4.60 12.10 -9.56
C ASP A 125 5.39 10.98 -8.88
N GLU A 126 6.69 10.90 -9.16
CA GLU A 126 7.60 9.93 -8.55
C GLU A 126 7.73 10.14 -7.02
N VAL A 127 7.90 11.39 -6.57
CA VAL A 127 7.93 11.70 -5.13
C VAL A 127 6.58 11.39 -4.48
N GLY A 128 5.47 11.70 -5.16
CA GLY A 128 4.13 11.33 -4.71
C GLY A 128 3.94 9.83 -4.56
N GLU A 129 4.49 9.04 -5.48
CA GLU A 129 4.40 7.58 -5.46
C GLU A 129 5.23 6.98 -4.31
N VAL A 130 6.47 7.46 -4.12
CA VAL A 130 7.33 7.11 -2.97
C VAL A 130 6.62 7.42 -1.66
N GLY A 131 6.11 8.64 -1.54
CA GLY A 131 5.39 9.10 -0.35
C GLY A 131 4.13 8.28 -0.09
N GLN A 132 3.34 7.98 -1.11
CA GLN A 132 2.11 7.19 -0.97
C GLN A 132 2.43 5.78 -0.45
N TRP A 133 3.45 5.13 -1.00
CA TRP A 133 3.85 3.78 -0.59
C TRP A 133 4.37 3.77 0.86
N LEU A 134 5.30 4.68 1.19
CA LEU A 134 5.83 4.81 2.54
C LEU A 134 4.71 5.09 3.55
N TRP A 135 3.87 6.09 3.30
CA TRP A 135 2.77 6.44 4.19
C TRP A 135 1.81 5.27 4.42
N THR A 136 1.47 4.52 3.37
CA THR A 136 0.56 3.37 3.49
C THR A 136 1.13 2.29 4.42
N LEU A 137 2.43 2.00 4.29
CA LEU A 137 3.12 1.04 5.16
C LEU A 137 3.19 1.54 6.60
N LEU A 138 3.57 2.80 6.83
CA LEU A 138 3.62 3.39 8.18
C LEU A 138 2.22 3.42 8.83
N LEU A 139 1.18 3.67 8.05
CA LEU A 139 -0.20 3.67 8.56
C LEU A 139 -0.65 2.28 9.03
N LEU A 140 -0.30 1.24 8.27
CA LEU A 140 -0.77 -0.13 8.52
C LEU A 140 0.11 -0.89 9.52
N GLN A 141 1.43 -0.75 9.46
CA GLN A 141 2.37 -1.44 10.34
C GLN A 141 2.86 -0.59 11.52
N GLY A 142 2.64 0.73 11.47
CA GLY A 142 3.16 1.65 12.47
C GLY A 142 4.59 2.11 12.16
N VAL A 143 5.17 2.81 13.13
CA VAL A 143 6.49 3.47 13.04
C VAL A 143 7.50 2.94 14.05
N GLN A 144 7.07 2.00 14.91
CA GLN A 144 7.82 1.52 16.08
C GLN A 144 9.11 0.80 15.68
N ASP A 145 9.08 0.07 14.56
CA ASP A 145 10.22 -0.68 14.05
C ASP A 145 11.11 0.13 13.09
N VAL A 146 10.78 1.40 12.83
CA VAL A 146 11.62 2.28 12.01
C VAL A 146 12.80 2.76 12.85
N ALA A 147 14.02 2.65 12.33
CA ALA A 147 15.23 3.09 13.04
C ALA A 147 15.21 4.62 13.25
N GLU A 148 15.70 5.09 14.41
CA GLU A 148 15.69 6.50 14.78
C GLU A 148 16.54 7.37 13.83
N GLU A 149 17.62 6.80 13.29
CA GLU A 149 18.45 7.48 12.30
C GLU A 149 17.67 7.72 11.01
N ASP A 150 16.91 6.72 10.55
CA ASP A 150 16.06 6.83 9.37
C ASP A 150 14.91 7.82 9.60
N LYS A 151 14.26 7.80 10.79
CA LYS A 151 13.23 8.80 11.16
C LYS A 151 13.78 10.21 11.10
N THR A 152 14.98 10.42 11.63
CA THR A 152 15.63 11.73 11.67
C THR A 152 15.87 12.28 10.26
N ILE A 153 16.42 11.45 9.37
CA ILE A 153 16.66 11.83 7.96
C ILE A 153 15.33 12.13 7.26
N LEU A 154 14.32 11.28 7.43
CA LEU A 154 13.01 11.48 6.82
C LEU A 154 12.35 12.78 7.30
N LEU A 155 12.41 13.09 8.59
CA LEU A 155 11.81 14.32 9.14
C LEU A 155 12.53 15.60 8.68
N GLN A 156 13.80 15.51 8.29
CA GLN A 156 14.52 16.60 7.64
C GLN A 156 14.10 16.80 6.18
N ASN A 157 13.93 15.70 5.44
CA ASN A 157 13.76 15.74 3.98
C ASN A 157 12.30 15.82 3.51
N LEU A 158 11.35 15.16 4.19
CA LEU A 158 9.92 15.19 3.83
C LEU A 158 9.35 16.61 3.70
N PRO A 159 9.66 17.57 4.61
CA PRO A 159 9.22 18.96 4.46
C PRO A 159 9.81 19.66 3.23
N ILE A 160 11.06 19.34 2.86
CA ILE A 160 11.75 19.92 1.71
C ILE A 160 11.05 19.45 0.42
N TRP A 161 10.84 18.13 0.29
CA TRP A 161 10.14 17.56 -0.85
C TRP A 161 8.70 18.03 -0.96
N GLY A 162 8.00 18.16 0.18
CA GLY A 162 6.64 18.68 0.19
C GLY A 162 6.54 20.14 -0.27
N ARG A 163 7.47 21.00 0.16
CA ARG A 163 7.53 22.41 -0.29
C ARG A 163 7.93 22.57 -1.75
N LYS A 164 8.70 21.63 -2.31
CA LYS A 164 9.09 21.63 -3.73
C LYS A 164 7.88 21.46 -4.66
N PHE A 165 6.81 20.79 -4.21
CA PHE A 165 5.67 20.41 -5.05
C PHE A 165 4.32 20.79 -4.40
N PRO A 166 4.04 22.08 -4.17
CA PRO A 166 2.83 22.50 -3.46
C PRO A 166 1.55 22.15 -4.25
N GLY A 167 0.54 21.63 -3.54
CA GLY A 167 -0.76 21.27 -4.13
C GLY A 167 -0.72 20.04 -5.04
N ARG A 168 0.28 19.17 -4.86
CA ARG A 168 0.45 17.91 -5.60
C ARG A 168 0.39 16.72 -4.65
N LEU A 169 0.24 15.53 -5.23
CA LEU A 169 0.29 14.28 -4.45
C LEU A 169 1.58 14.15 -3.64
N ALA A 170 2.71 14.64 -4.16
CA ALA A 170 3.97 14.73 -3.43
C ALA A 170 3.83 15.49 -2.10
N SER A 171 3.27 16.71 -2.09
CA SER A 171 3.11 17.47 -0.85
C SER A 171 2.18 16.80 0.14
N ASP A 172 1.11 16.18 -0.34
CA ASP A 172 0.13 15.52 0.52
C ASP A 172 0.71 14.26 1.18
N THR A 173 1.39 13.44 0.39
CA THR A 173 1.91 12.15 0.86
C THR A 173 3.13 12.32 1.76
N THR A 174 4.02 13.28 1.47
CA THR A 174 5.14 13.61 2.37
C THR A 174 4.64 14.21 3.68
N GLY A 175 3.63 15.08 3.64
CA GLY A 175 2.97 15.62 4.83
C GLY A 175 2.35 14.53 5.72
N ARG A 176 1.71 13.53 5.12
CA ARG A 176 1.16 12.36 5.86
C ARG A 176 2.25 11.49 6.48
N CYS A 177 3.35 11.24 5.77
CA CYS A 177 4.51 10.53 6.32
C CYS A 177 5.06 11.28 7.54
N GLN A 178 5.25 12.60 7.40
CA GLN A 178 5.76 13.45 8.47
C GLN A 178 4.83 13.43 9.69
N ALA A 179 3.51 13.48 9.48
CA ALA A 179 2.53 13.41 10.56
C ALA A 179 2.63 12.11 11.37
N LEU A 180 2.77 10.95 10.70
CA LEU A 180 2.91 9.66 11.38
C LEU A 180 4.23 9.54 12.15
N LEU A 181 5.33 10.05 11.59
CA LEU A 181 6.66 9.99 12.20
C LEU A 181 6.78 10.93 13.42
N ASN A 182 6.14 12.11 13.37
CA ASN A 182 6.12 13.06 14.49
C ASN A 182 5.19 12.63 15.63
N ASP A 183 4.19 11.79 15.36
CA ASP A 183 3.29 11.23 16.37
C ASP A 183 3.97 10.14 17.23
N ASP A 184 5.23 9.82 16.95
CA ASP A 184 6.06 8.92 17.76
C ASP A 184 6.63 9.65 19.00
N PRO A 185 6.31 9.22 20.24
CA PRO A 185 6.83 9.83 21.46
C PRO A 185 8.36 9.88 21.55
N SER A 186 9.06 8.95 20.87
CA SER A 186 10.53 8.88 20.86
C SER A 186 11.19 10.08 20.15
N VAL A 187 10.48 10.72 19.22
CA VAL A 187 11.00 11.79 18.37
C VAL A 187 10.70 13.19 18.92
N LEU A 188 9.82 13.30 19.92
CA LEU A 188 9.40 14.57 20.54
C LEU A 188 10.55 15.37 21.19
N PHE A 189 11.71 14.74 21.44
CA PHE A 189 12.88 15.43 21.99
C PHE A 189 13.69 16.21 20.95
N TYR A 190 13.66 15.84 19.67
CA TYR A 190 14.49 16.47 18.63
C TYR A 190 13.77 17.59 17.85
N SER A 191 12.44 17.52 17.72
CA SER A 191 11.68 18.48 16.91
C SER A 191 11.57 19.88 17.52
N ALA A 192 11.92 20.05 18.81
CA ALA A 192 11.80 21.32 19.53
C ALA A 192 12.86 22.37 19.13
N GLN A 193 13.92 22.00 18.41
CA GLN A 193 15.06 22.91 18.15
C GLN A 193 15.23 23.36 16.68
N ILE A 194 14.55 22.74 15.70
CA ILE A 194 14.92 22.92 14.28
C ILE A 194 13.81 23.54 13.41
N LEU A 195 12.54 23.53 13.81
CA LEU A 195 11.44 24.05 12.99
C LEU A 195 10.42 24.87 13.82
N PRO A 196 9.93 26.03 13.32
CA PRO A 196 8.84 26.74 13.95
C PRO A 196 7.56 25.88 13.96
N PRO A 197 6.65 26.09 14.93
CA PRO A 197 5.53 25.20 15.17
C PRO A 197 4.50 25.25 14.03
N LEU A 198 4.61 24.33 13.08
CA LEU A 198 3.54 23.94 12.15
C LEU A 198 2.50 23.03 12.86
N SER A 199 2.39 23.10 14.19
CA SER A 199 1.62 22.17 15.04
C SER A 199 0.11 22.18 14.78
N LEU A 200 -0.41 23.27 14.20
CA LEU A 200 -1.84 23.38 13.88
C LEU A 200 -2.28 22.52 12.68
N HIS A 201 -1.42 22.26 11.69
CA HIS A 201 -1.81 21.44 10.52
C HIS A 201 -1.80 19.94 10.83
N PHE A 202 -0.89 19.47 11.69
CA PHE A 202 -0.75 18.03 11.98
C PHE A 202 -1.89 17.47 12.84
N SER A 203 -2.44 18.27 13.76
CA SER A 203 -3.55 17.84 14.63
C SER A 203 -4.82 17.49 13.85
N ALA A 204 -5.05 18.11 12.68
CA ALA A 204 -6.19 17.82 11.81
C ALA A 204 -5.98 16.56 10.94
N MET A 205 -4.74 16.14 10.69
CA MET A 205 -4.45 14.95 9.88
C MET A 205 -4.68 13.65 10.65
N ARG A 206 -4.56 13.65 11.99
CA ARG A 206 -4.69 12.44 12.80
C ARG A 206 -6.07 11.76 12.68
N PRO A 207 -7.22 12.46 12.85
CA PRO A 207 -8.53 11.83 12.67
C PRO A 207 -8.75 11.30 11.24
N MET A 208 -8.22 12.01 10.25
CA MET A 208 -8.27 11.57 8.85
C MET A 208 -7.50 10.27 8.65
N MET A 209 -6.24 10.21 9.11
CA MET A 209 -5.41 9.01 8.99
C MET A 209 -6.01 7.81 9.73
N GLN A 210 -6.53 8.02 10.94
CA GLN A 210 -7.24 6.97 11.68
C GLN A 210 -8.49 6.49 10.92
N GLY A 211 -9.26 7.40 10.33
CA GLY A 211 -10.39 7.06 9.47
C GLY A 211 -9.97 6.25 8.24
N MET A 212 -8.85 6.60 7.60
CA MET A 212 -8.31 5.85 6.45
C MET A 212 -7.86 4.45 6.85
N LYS A 213 -7.19 4.31 8.00
CA LYS A 213 -6.80 3.00 8.55
C LYS A 213 -8.03 2.13 8.79
N ILE A 214 -9.03 2.66 9.51
CA ILE A 214 -10.30 1.96 9.76
C ILE A 214 -10.97 1.57 8.44
N MET A 215 -10.97 2.44 7.43
CA MET A 215 -11.56 2.16 6.12
C MET A 215 -10.86 0.98 5.43
N LEU A 216 -9.51 0.98 5.38
CA LEU A 216 -8.72 -0.08 4.77
C LEU A 216 -8.93 -1.42 5.50
N GLU A 217 -8.91 -1.40 6.83
CA GLU A 217 -9.04 -2.59 7.68
C GLU A 217 -10.49 -3.11 7.77
N SER A 218 -11.49 -2.24 7.55
CA SER A 218 -12.90 -2.61 7.69
C SER A 218 -13.31 -3.81 6.84
N LYS A 219 -12.65 -4.04 5.71
CA LYS A 219 -12.94 -5.19 4.86
C LYS A 219 -12.60 -6.54 5.50
N LEU A 220 -11.73 -6.54 6.52
CA LEU A 220 -11.33 -7.70 7.32
C LEU A 220 -12.05 -7.78 8.67
N ASP A 221 -12.41 -6.64 9.26
CA ASP A 221 -12.86 -6.57 10.64
C ASP A 221 -14.36 -6.24 10.79
N LYS A 222 -15.07 -6.02 9.68
CA LYS A 222 -16.51 -5.72 9.65
C LYS A 222 -17.23 -6.67 8.71
N CYS A 223 -18.41 -7.11 9.14
CA CYS A 223 -19.23 -8.02 8.35
C CYS A 223 -19.52 -7.45 6.94
N GLY A 224 -19.23 -8.23 5.91
CA GLY A 224 -19.49 -7.89 4.51
C GLY A 224 -20.95 -8.04 4.05
N GLY A 225 -21.87 -8.31 4.98
CA GLY A 225 -23.31 -8.40 4.67
C GLY A 225 -23.88 -7.01 4.34
N PRO A 226 -24.82 -6.90 3.37
CA PRO A 226 -25.42 -5.61 3.01
C PRO A 226 -26.00 -4.89 4.23
N GLY A 227 -25.58 -3.64 4.46
CA GLY A 227 -26.05 -2.81 5.59
C GLY A 227 -25.55 -3.23 6.98
N CYS A 228 -24.76 -4.30 7.11
CA CYS A 228 -24.29 -4.75 8.41
C CYS A 228 -23.09 -3.92 8.88
N THR A 229 -23.08 -3.50 10.15
CA THR A 229 -21.99 -2.73 10.79
C THR A 229 -21.26 -3.49 11.87
N ARG A 230 -21.64 -4.75 12.14
CA ARG A 230 -21.06 -5.56 13.21
C ARG A 230 -19.61 -5.92 12.91
N LYS A 231 -18.80 -5.90 13.99
CA LYS A 231 -17.39 -6.35 14.00
C LYS A 231 -17.18 -7.70 14.72
N VAL A 232 -18.22 -8.18 15.38
CA VAL A 232 -18.29 -9.49 16.07
C VAL A 232 -19.66 -10.12 15.81
N GLN A 233 -19.79 -11.42 16.05
CA GLN A 233 -21.06 -12.11 15.99
C GLN A 233 -21.99 -11.70 17.15
N VAL A 234 -23.23 -12.19 17.14
CA VAL A 234 -24.25 -11.84 18.17
C VAL A 234 -23.87 -12.37 19.55
N ASP A 235 -23.22 -13.52 19.59
CA ASP A 235 -22.73 -14.17 20.81
C ASP A 235 -21.39 -13.61 21.31
N GLY A 236 -20.84 -12.59 20.63
CA GLY A 236 -19.55 -11.99 20.93
C GLY A 236 -18.34 -12.71 20.32
N SER A 237 -18.55 -13.81 19.59
CA SER A 237 -17.46 -14.51 18.90
C SER A 237 -16.95 -13.76 17.66
N ASP A 238 -15.78 -14.16 17.16
CA ASP A 238 -15.18 -13.60 15.94
C ASP A 238 -16.05 -13.85 14.71
N LEU A 239 -16.02 -12.92 13.75
CA LEU A 239 -16.75 -13.09 12.50
C LEU A 239 -16.23 -14.30 11.69
N SER A 240 -17.17 -15.07 11.14
CA SER A 240 -16.87 -16.19 10.26
C SER A 240 -16.20 -15.73 8.95
N GLN A 241 -15.05 -16.31 8.61
CA GLN A 241 -14.31 -15.99 7.39
C GLN A 241 -14.83 -16.74 6.17
N CYS A 242 -14.76 -16.12 5.00
CA CYS A 242 -15.01 -16.80 3.72
C CYS A 242 -14.06 -17.98 3.54
N GLY A 243 -14.61 -19.18 3.30
CA GLY A 243 -13.83 -20.42 3.17
C GLY A 243 -12.77 -20.41 2.08
N ARG A 244 -12.95 -19.61 1.02
CA ARG A 244 -12.01 -19.52 -0.11
C ARG A 244 -10.95 -18.44 0.09
N CYS A 245 -11.35 -17.18 0.24
CA CYS A 245 -10.40 -16.06 0.25
C CYS A 245 -9.85 -15.70 1.63
N LYS A 246 -10.51 -16.15 2.72
CA LYS A 246 -10.21 -15.83 4.12
C LYS A 246 -10.12 -14.34 4.46
N SER A 247 -10.46 -13.45 3.52
CA SER A 247 -10.32 -12.00 3.66
C SER A 247 -11.67 -11.32 3.90
N ALA A 248 -12.76 -11.85 3.34
CA ALA A 248 -14.10 -11.37 3.68
C ALA A 248 -14.63 -12.08 4.92
N VAL A 249 -15.24 -11.32 5.83
CA VAL A 249 -15.81 -11.82 7.10
C VAL A 249 -17.30 -11.56 7.19
N TYR A 250 -18.02 -12.42 7.92
CA TYR A 250 -19.48 -12.38 8.04
C TYR A 250 -19.95 -12.76 9.43
N CYS A 251 -21.09 -12.20 9.85
CA CYS A 251 -21.78 -12.64 11.07
C CYS A 251 -22.28 -14.10 10.98
N GLY A 252 -22.31 -14.67 9.77
CA GLY A 252 -22.76 -16.03 9.52
C GLY A 252 -23.11 -16.26 8.05
N VAL A 253 -23.54 -17.49 7.75
CA VAL A 253 -23.81 -17.97 6.39
C VAL A 253 -24.87 -17.14 5.66
N ALA A 254 -25.88 -16.62 6.37
CA ALA A 254 -26.92 -15.80 5.76
C ALA A 254 -26.35 -14.51 5.13
N HIS A 255 -25.49 -13.79 5.85
CA HIS A 255 -24.85 -12.57 5.35
C HIS A 255 -23.84 -12.89 4.22
N GLN A 256 -23.15 -14.02 4.31
CA GLN A 256 -22.26 -14.47 3.23
C GLN A 256 -23.04 -14.74 1.94
N LYS A 257 -24.19 -15.44 2.02
CA LYS A 257 -25.06 -15.70 0.85
C LYS A 257 -25.58 -14.40 0.24
N ALA A 258 -26.06 -13.46 1.08
CA ALA A 258 -26.55 -12.17 0.62
C ALA A 258 -25.47 -11.32 -0.08
N ALA A 259 -24.23 -11.37 0.40
CA ALA A 259 -23.10 -10.64 -0.18
C ALA A 259 -22.44 -11.35 -1.38
N TRP A 260 -22.82 -12.60 -1.67
CA TRP A 260 -22.06 -13.47 -2.59
C TRP A 260 -21.95 -12.91 -4.00
N ALA A 261 -23.02 -12.32 -4.54
CA ALA A 261 -23.02 -11.76 -5.89
C ALA A 261 -21.95 -10.66 -6.08
N ALA A 262 -21.79 -9.79 -5.07
CA ALA A 262 -20.78 -8.73 -5.08
C ALA A 262 -19.38 -9.24 -4.69
N HIS A 263 -19.30 -10.25 -3.83
CA HIS A 263 -18.04 -10.81 -3.34
C HIS A 263 -17.36 -11.74 -4.36
N LYS A 264 -18.13 -12.60 -5.03
CA LYS A 264 -17.64 -13.68 -5.92
C LYS A 264 -16.61 -13.22 -6.95
N PRO A 265 -16.78 -12.08 -7.66
CA PRO A 265 -15.81 -11.62 -8.66
C PRO A 265 -14.41 -11.32 -8.11
N ASN A 266 -14.32 -11.02 -6.80
CA ASN A 266 -13.08 -10.65 -6.12
C ASN A 266 -12.59 -11.76 -5.17
N CYS A 267 -13.23 -12.94 -5.19
CA CYS A 267 -12.97 -14.04 -4.26
C CYS A 267 -11.98 -15.04 -4.87
N PHE A 268 -10.70 -14.90 -4.52
CA PHE A 268 -9.58 -15.73 -4.97
C PHE A 268 -8.99 -16.47 -3.77
N ALA A 269 -8.43 -17.66 -4.02
CA ALA A 269 -7.69 -18.38 -2.97
C ALA A 269 -6.30 -17.72 -2.83
N PRO A 270 -5.93 -17.23 -1.63
CA PRO A 270 -4.62 -16.61 -1.42
C PRO A 270 -3.52 -17.67 -1.39
N ALA A 271 -2.33 -17.31 -1.87
CA ALA A 271 -1.12 -18.13 -1.78
C ALA A 271 -0.39 -18.01 -0.41
N PHE A 272 -1.08 -17.51 0.62
CA PHE A 272 -0.57 -17.21 1.96
C PHE A 272 -1.65 -17.28 3.06
#